data_AF-A0A3L7PW65-F1
#
_entry.id   AF-A0A3L7PW65-F1
#
_cell.length_a   1.000
_cell.length_b   1.000
_cell.length_c   1.000
_cell.angle_alpha   90.00
_cell.angle_beta   90.00
_cell.angle_gamma   90.00
#
_symmetry.space_group_name_H-M   'P 1'
#
loop_
_entity.id
_entity.type
_entity.pdbx_description
1 polymer ?
#
loop_
_entity_poly.entity_id
_entity_poly.type
_entity_poly.pdbx_seq_one_letter_code
_entity_poly.pdbx_strand_id
1 'polypeptide(L)' 'QSEEHPENHRFIPRNTPLMKMGEMIDHQPRLETLLITQNGKPTEKLLGIANRLDIHAAI' A
#
# COMPACT_ATOMS: atom_id res chain seq x y z
N GLN A 1 -17.09 -18.61 -9.19
CA GLN A 1 -17.15 -17.42 -8.34
C GLN A 1 -15.79 -17.31 -7.69
N SER A 2 -14.95 -16.36 -8.11
CA SER A 2 -13.63 -16.19 -7.53
C SER A 2 -13.82 -15.55 -6.15
N GLU A 3 -13.32 -16.20 -5.11
CA GLU A 3 -13.23 -15.61 -3.78
C GLU A 3 -12.31 -14.37 -3.88
N GLU A 4 -12.90 -13.19 -4.02
CA GLU A 4 -12.17 -11.93 -3.81
C GLU A 4 -11.83 -11.84 -2.33
N HIS A 5 -10.75 -12.50 -1.93
CA HIS A 5 -10.09 -12.20 -0.68
C HIS A 5 -9.71 -10.71 -0.72
N PRO A 6 -10.19 -9.87 0.21
CA PRO A 6 -9.79 -8.48 0.24
C PRO A 6 -8.28 -8.42 0.39
N GLU A 7 -7.63 -7.81 -0.60
CA GLU A 7 -6.18 -7.82 -0.74
C GLU A 7 -5.54 -7.18 0.50
N ASN A 8 -4.63 -7.92 1.14
CA ASN A 8 -3.86 -7.43 2.27
C ASN A 8 -2.73 -6.47 1.86
N HIS A 9 -2.59 -6.22 0.57
CA HIS A 9 -1.59 -5.35 -0.01
C HIS A 9 -2.22 -4.49 -1.11
N ARG A 10 -1.58 -3.36 -1.42
CA ARG A 10 -1.99 -2.50 -2.53
C ARG A 10 -0.77 -1.89 -3.21
N PHE A 11 -0.80 -1.86 -4.54
CA PHE A 11 0.21 -1.14 -5.31
C PHE A 11 -0.08 0.37 -5.31
N ILE A 12 0.95 1.18 -5.07
CA ILE A 12 0.85 2.65 -5.04
C ILE A 12 1.99 3.31 -5.83
N PRO A 13 1.78 4.52 -6.39
CA PRO A 13 2.84 5.29 -7.02
C PRO A 13 3.90 5.71 -6.01
N ARG A 14 5.17 5.76 -6.46
CA ARG A 14 6.34 6.21 -5.68
C ARG A 14 6.15 7.55 -4.99
N ASN A 15 5.45 8.48 -5.65
CA ASN A 15 5.29 9.85 -5.17
C ASN A 15 4.03 10.03 -4.30
N THR A 16 3.43 8.94 -3.81
CA THR A 16 2.30 9.02 -2.88
C THR A 16 2.77 9.67 -1.57
N PRO A 17 2.10 10.73 -1.06
CA PRO A 17 2.48 11.36 0.20
C PRO A 17 2.27 10.43 1.40
N LEU A 18 3.13 10.54 2.41
CA LEU A 18 3.08 9.70 3.62
C LEU A 18 1.72 9.77 4.34
N MET A 19 1.15 10.97 4.51
CA MET A 19 -0.18 11.15 5.11
C MET A 19 -1.26 10.37 4.37
N LYS A 20 -1.20 10.36 3.04
CA LYS A 20 -2.14 9.60 2.20
C LYS A 20 -1.93 8.09 2.33
N MET A 21 -0.69 7.64 2.53
CA MET A 21 -0.41 6.23 2.83
C MET A 21 -1.04 5.81 4.18
N GLY A 22 -0.93 6.67 5.20
CA GLY A 22 -1.58 6.48 6.50
C GLY A 22 -3.10 6.36 6.36
N GLU A 23 -3.73 7.33 5.69
CA GLU A 23 -5.17 7.30 5.42
C GLU A 23 -5.61 6.01 4.70
N MET A 24 -4.85 5.54 3.71
CA MET A 24 -5.18 4.30 2.99
C MET A 24 -5.22 3.07 3.90
N ILE A 25 -4.26 2.95 4.82
CA ILE A 25 -4.13 1.84 5.76
C ILE A 25 -5.16 1.92 6.89
N ASP A 26 -5.46 3.12 7.38
CA ASP A 26 -6.42 3.30 8.47
C ASP A 26 -7.86 3.07 8.02
N HIS A 27 -8.21 3.44 6.77
CA HIS A 27 -9.55 3.22 6.22
C HIS A 27 -9.79 1.80 5.70
N GLN A 28 -8.75 0.95 5.65
CA GLN A 28 -8.85 -0.42 5.18
C GLN A 28 -8.24 -1.37 6.22
N PRO A 29 -9.05 -1.91 7.15
CA PRO A 29 -8.56 -2.72 8.26
C PRO A 29 -7.76 -3.97 7.86
N ARG A 30 -7.93 -4.45 6.62
CA ARG A 30 -7.22 -5.64 6.09
C ARG A 30 -5.98 -5.29 5.28
N LEU A 31 -5.78 -4.01 4.92
CA LEU A 31 -4.63 -3.56 4.17
C LEU A 31 -3.44 -3.40 5.12
N GLU A 32 -2.45 -4.27 4.95
CA GLU A 32 -1.26 -4.34 5.81
C GLU A 32 0.00 -3.82 5.14
N THR A 33 0.03 -3.81 3.80
CA THR A 33 1.25 -3.49 3.04
C THR A 33 0.97 -2.65 1.80
N LEU A 34 1.78 -1.61 1.58
CA LEU A 34 1.81 -0.84 0.35
C LEU A 34 3.04 -1.25 -0.47
N LEU A 35 2.80 -1.69 -1.71
CA LEU A 35 3.82 -2.07 -2.67
C LEU A 35 4.07 -0.87 -3.59
N ILE A 36 5.28 -0.32 -3.55
CA ILE A 36 5.58 0.95 -4.22
C ILE A 36 6.18 0.66 -5.59
N THR A 37 5.53 1.14 -6.65
CA THR A 37 6.05 1.10 -8.02
C THR A 37 6.09 2.51 -8.61
N GLN A 38 6.59 2.67 -9.83
CA GLN A 38 6.71 4.01 -10.44
C GLN A 38 5.34 4.70 -10.55
N ASN A 39 4.31 3.97 -10.99
CA ASN A 39 2.96 4.50 -11.22
C ASN A 39 1.85 3.70 -10.50
N GLY A 40 2.20 2.81 -9.57
CA GLY A 40 1.22 2.02 -8.81
C GLY A 40 0.65 0.82 -9.57
N LYS A 41 1.28 0.37 -10.65
CA LYS A 41 0.82 -0.81 -11.39
C LYS A 41 1.49 -2.10 -10.89
N PRO A 42 0.78 -3.24 -10.80
CA PRO A 42 1.33 -4.51 -10.32
C PRO A 42 2.46 -5.11 -11.19
N THR A 43 2.49 -4.79 -12.48
CA THR A 43 3.47 -5.33 -13.43
C THR A 43 4.75 -4.49 -13.53
N GLU A 44 4.79 -3.34 -12.87
CA GLU A 44 5.97 -2.48 -12.85
C GLU A 44 7.04 -3.01 -11.89
N LYS A 45 8.29 -2.56 -12.10
CA LYS A 45 9.37 -2.84 -11.16
C LYS A 45 8.99 -2.34 -9.76
N LEU A 46 9.07 -3.24 -8.78
CA LEU A 46 8.92 -2.90 -7.37
C LEU A 46 10.09 -2.02 -6.92
N LEU A 47 9.78 -0.86 -6.35
CA LEU A 47 10.74 0.13 -5.87
C LEU A 47 10.88 0.11 -4.36
N GLY A 48 9.85 -0.34 -3.64
CA GLY A 48 9.85 -0.42 -2.19
C GLY A 48 8.59 -1.07 -1.64
N ILE A 49 8.62 -1.32 -0.34
CA ILE A 49 7.51 -1.89 0.44
C ILE A 49 7.44 -1.07 1.73
N ALA A 50 6.22 -0.69 2.13
CA ALA A 50 5.96 -0.08 3.43
C ALA A 50 4.76 -0.77 4.07
N ASN A 51 4.90 -1.23 5.32
CA ASN A 51 3.81 -1.86 6.05
C ASN A 51 3.14 -0.87 7.03
N ARG A 52 2.04 -1.31 7.65
CA ARG A 52 1.28 -0.55 8.66
C ARG A 52 2.18 0.02 9.76
N LEU A 53 3.11 -0.77 10.30
CA LEU A 53 4.01 -0.34 11.37
C LEU A 53 5.01 0.72 10.89
N ASP A 54 5.58 0.56 9.69
CA ASP A 54 6.50 1.55 9.11
C ASP A 54 5.82 2.91 8.94
N ILE A 55 4.58 2.90 8.46
CA ILE A 55 3.79 4.10 8.18
C ILE A 55 3.36 4.78 9.48
N HIS A 56 2.87 4.03 10.47
CA HIS A 56 2.50 4.57 11.78
C HIS A 56 3.68 5.07 12.58
N ALA A 57 4.88 4.50 12.41
CA ALA A 57 6.08 5.00 13.07
C ALA A 57 6.63 6.30 12.45
N ALA A 58 6.20 6.64 11.24
CA ALA A 58 6.70 7.78 10.47
C ALA A 58 5.79 9.02 10.50
N ILE A 59 4.56 8.89 11.04
CA ILE A 59 3.56 9.96 11.20
C ILE A 59 3.50 10.35 12.67
#